data_AF-A0A532TIE1-F1
#
_entry.id   AF-A0A532TIE1-F1
#
_cell.length_a   1.000
_cell.length_b   1.000
_cell.length_c   1.000
_cell.angle_alpha   90.00
_cell.angle_beta   90.00
_cell.angle_gamma   90.00
#
_symmetry.space_group_name_H-M   'P 1'
#
loop_
_entity.id
_entity.type
_entity.pdbx_description
1 polymer ?
#
loop_
_entity_poly.entity_id
_entity_poly.type
_entity_poly.pdbx_seq_one_letter_code
_entity_poly.pdbx_strand_id
1 'polypeptide(L)' 'DEPFPMKALAARIATIFSKGHVNYIEDQNIISILNGKIIVDEDEVRGSGPSAERVKKIFEQFKMDLESPPEE' A
#
# COMPACT_ATOMS: atom_id res chain seq x y z
N ASP A 1 -6.16 -7.39 18.10
CA ASP A 1 -6.09 -6.79 16.75
C ASP A 1 -4.76 -7.12 16.13
N GLU A 2 -4.76 -7.71 14.95
CA GLU A 2 -3.52 -7.98 14.21
C GLU A 2 -3.10 -6.69 13.49
N PRO A 3 -1.82 -6.26 13.59
CA PRO A 3 -1.39 -5.00 12.97
C PRO A 3 -1.52 -5.07 11.44
N PHE A 4 -1.91 -3.96 10.82
CA PHE A 4 -2.09 -3.91 9.37
C PHE A 4 -0.78 -4.28 8.64
N PRO A 5 -0.79 -5.27 7.72
CA PRO A 5 0.44 -5.81 7.15
C PRO A 5 1.02 -4.91 6.03
N MET A 6 1.61 -3.78 6.43
CA MET A 6 2.19 -2.76 5.54
C MET A 6 3.27 -3.33 4.60
N LYS A 7 4.10 -4.27 5.08
CA LYS A 7 5.11 -4.95 4.24
C LYS A 7 4.48 -5.71 3.07
N ALA A 8 3.36 -6.40 3.31
CA ALA A 8 2.66 -7.15 2.28
C ALA A 8 1.95 -6.22 1.29
N LEU A 9 1.35 -5.13 1.78
CA LEU A 9 0.81 -4.08 0.93
C LEU A 9 1.90 -3.47 0.03
N ALA A 10 3.07 -3.12 0.59
CA ALA A 10 4.19 -2.58 -0.16
C ALA A 10 4.65 -3.54 -1.27
N ALA A 11 4.75 -4.83 -0.97
CA ALA A 11 5.07 -5.86 -1.96
C ALA A 11 4.03 -5.91 -3.08
N ARG A 12 2.73 -5.83 -2.75
CA ARG A 12 1.63 -5.84 -3.72
C ARG A 12 1.60 -4.58 -4.58
N ILE A 13 1.92 -3.42 -4.04
CA ILE A 13 2.07 -2.19 -4.84
C ILE A 13 3.30 -2.30 -5.75
N ALA A 14 4.39 -2.89 -5.27
CA ALA A 14 5.63 -3.05 -6.04
C ALA A 14 5.52 -3.99 -7.23
N THR A 15 4.52 -4.90 -7.27
CA THR A 15 4.25 -5.72 -8.47
C THR A 15 3.70 -4.88 -9.63
N ILE A 16 3.07 -3.73 -9.34
CA ILE A 16 2.49 -2.83 -10.34
C ILE A 16 3.46 -1.69 -10.69
N PHE A 17 4.05 -1.05 -9.68
CA PHE A 17 4.86 0.17 -9.84
C PHE A 17 6.36 -0.09 -10.01
N SER A 18 6.78 -1.36 -10.00
CA SER A 18 8.19 -1.79 -9.90
C SER A 18 8.83 -1.44 -8.55
N LYS A 19 9.66 -2.35 -8.03
CA LYS A 19 10.31 -2.21 -6.71
C LYS A 19 11.15 -0.94 -6.56
N GLY A 20 11.72 -0.41 -7.64
CA GLY A 20 12.56 0.81 -7.60
C GLY A 20 11.80 2.09 -7.26
N HIS A 21 10.47 2.08 -7.30
CA HIS A 21 9.64 3.24 -6.98
C HIS A 21 8.86 3.11 -5.68
N VAL A 22 8.99 2.01 -4.96
CA VAL A 22 8.21 1.71 -3.75
C VAL A 22 9.19 1.45 -2.62
N ASN A 23 9.17 2.32 -1.61
CA ASN A 23 10.04 2.22 -0.45
C ASN A 23 9.19 2.15 0.83
N TYR A 24 9.34 1.08 1.59
CA TYR A 24 8.69 0.95 2.88
C TYR A 24 9.61 1.50 3.97
N ILE A 25 9.10 2.47 4.73
CA ILE A 25 9.81 3.15 5.81
C ILE A 25 9.28 2.57 7.13
N GLU A 26 9.99 1.57 7.65
CA GLU A 26 9.62 0.84 8.87
C GLU A 26 9.46 1.75 10.09
N ASP A 27 10.34 2.74 10.22
CA ASP A 27 10.36 3.68 11.36
C ASP A 27 9.05 4.48 11.51
N GLN A 28 8.43 4.83 10.37
CA GLN A 28 7.19 5.61 10.33
C GLN A 28 5.97 4.75 9.99
N ASN A 29 6.14 3.45 9.75
CA ASN A 29 5.10 2.54 9.26
C ASN A 29 4.40 3.06 7.98
N ILE A 30 5.14 3.67 7.04
CA ILE A 30 4.59 4.23 5.79
C ILE A 30 5.27 3.67 4.55
N ILE A 31 4.56 3.66 3.43
CA ILE A 31 5.09 3.33 2.11
C ILE A 31 5.21 4.62 1.29
N SER A 32 6.43 4.97 0.94
CA SER A 32 6.75 6.09 0.06
C SER A 32 6.90 5.59 -1.38
N ILE A 33 6.11 6.17 -2.28
CA ILE A 33 6.05 5.77 -3.69
C ILE A 33 6.39 6.96 -4.58
N LEU A 34 7.11 6.70 -5.67
CA LEU A 34 7.56 7.72 -6.63
C LEU A 34 8.31 8.87 -5.94
N ASN A 35 9.27 8.51 -5.08
CA ASN A 35 10.12 9.48 -4.37
C ASN A 35 9.33 10.40 -3.42
N GLY A 36 8.31 9.86 -2.75
CA GLY A 36 7.48 10.59 -1.78
C GLY A 36 6.31 11.37 -2.37
N LYS A 37 6.01 11.22 -3.67
CA LYS A 37 4.82 11.83 -4.28
C LYS A 37 3.52 11.20 -3.79
N ILE A 38 3.59 9.92 -3.42
CA ILE A 38 2.47 9.18 -2.85
C ILE A 38 2.98 8.56 -1.56
N ILE A 39 2.25 8.78 -0.48
CA ILE A 39 2.53 8.20 0.84
C ILE A 39 1.32 7.36 1.22
N VAL A 40 1.57 6.14 1.68
CA VAL A 40 0.53 5.23 2.15
C VAL A 40 0.81 4.89 3.60
N ASP A 41 -0.18 5.03 4.46
CA ASP A 41 -0.16 4.51 5.82
C ASP A 41 -1.23 3.41 5.96
N GLU A 42 -1.46 2.93 7.18
CA GLU A 42 -2.45 1.87 7.46
C GLU A 42 -3.91 2.33 7.30
N ASP A 43 -4.14 3.65 7.32
CA ASP A 43 -5.46 4.26 7.28
C ASP A 43 -5.83 4.73 5.87
N GLU A 44 -4.90 5.41 5.18
CA GLU A 44 -5.16 6.10 3.92
C GLU A 44 -3.97 6.14 2.94
N VAL A 45 -4.30 6.52 1.70
CA VAL A 45 -3.34 6.81 0.64
C VAL A 45 -3.36 8.31 0.34
N ARG A 46 -2.27 8.99 0.67
CA ARG A 46 -2.03 10.41 0.39
C ARG A 46 -1.28 10.58 -0.92
N GLY A 47 -1.85 11.38 -1.82
CA GLY A 47 -1.25 11.66 -3.13
C GLY A 47 -2.31 12.07 -4.14
N SER A 48 -1.85 12.48 -5.32
CA SER A 48 -2.73 12.92 -6.40
C SER A 48 -2.25 12.44 -7.77
N GLY A 49 -3.18 12.34 -8.71
CA GLY A 49 -2.93 11.87 -10.07
C GLY A 49 -3.20 10.37 -10.28
N PRO A 50 -2.99 9.88 -11.52
CA PRO A 50 -3.41 8.53 -11.93
C PRO A 50 -2.70 7.42 -11.14
N SER A 51 -1.44 7.65 -10.76
CA SER A 51 -0.68 6.72 -9.92
C SER A 51 -1.27 6.61 -8.51
N ALA A 52 -1.68 7.72 -7.89
CA ALA A 52 -2.26 7.71 -6.55
C ALA A 52 -3.62 7.01 -6.53
N GLU A 53 -4.47 7.25 -7.54
CA GLU A 53 -5.74 6.54 -7.68
C GLU A 53 -5.54 5.03 -7.86
N ARG A 54 -4.51 4.63 -8.61
CA ARG A 54 -4.18 3.21 -8.77
C ARG A 54 -3.73 2.58 -7.45
N VAL A 55 -2.93 3.28 -6.66
CA VAL A 55 -2.51 2.83 -5.32
C VAL A 55 -3.71 2.74 -4.37
N LYS A 56 -4.62 3.72 -4.38
CA LYS A 56 -5.88 3.69 -3.61
C LYS A 56 -6.68 2.43 -3.88
N LYS A 57 -6.90 2.08 -5.14
CA LYS A 57 -7.62 0.85 -5.51
C LYS A 57 -6.94 -0.43 -5.00
N ILE A 58 -5.60 -0.47 -5.01
CA ILE A 58 -4.84 -1.61 -4.49
C ILE A 58 -5.00 -1.70 -2.97
N PHE A 59 -4.91 -0.56 -2.28
CA PHE A 59 -5.09 -0.46 -0.83
C PHE A 59 -6.48 -0.94 -0.39
N GLU A 60 -7.54 -0.43 -1.04
CA GLU A 60 -8.91 -0.84 -0.75
C GLU A 60 -9.13 -2.33 -1.01
N GLN A 61 -8.67 -2.84 -2.15
CA GLN A 61 -8.76 -4.27 -2.45
C GLN A 61 -8.00 -5.12 -1.43
N PHE A 62 -6.84 -4.66 -0.98
CA PHE A 62 -6.05 -5.36 0.02
C PHE A 62 -6.75 -5.39 1.39
N LYS A 63 -7.42 -4.30 1.79
CA LYS A 63 -8.27 -4.29 3.00
C LYS A 63 -9.42 -5.29 2.90
N MET A 64 -10.10 -5.32 1.76
CA MET A 64 -11.18 -6.29 1.52
C MET A 64 -10.68 -7.75 1.59
N ASP A 65 -9.52 -8.03 0.98
CA ASP A 65 -8.90 -9.37 1.02
C ASP A 65 -8.47 -9.77 2.45
N LEU A 66 -8.15 -8.81 3.32
CA LEU A 66 -7.82 -9.07 4.73
C LEU A 66 -9.07 -9.33 5.58
N GLU A 67 -10.16 -8.60 5.33
CA GLU A 67 -11.42 -8.75 6.06
C GLU A 67 -12.20 -10.02 5.65
N SER A 68 -12.00 -10.49 4.42
CA SER A 68 -12.52 -11.78 3.94
C SER A 68 -11.37 -12.75 3.67
N PRO A 69 -10.81 -13.40 4.70
CA PRO A 69 -9.96 -14.56 4.45
C PRO A 69 -10.80 -15.56 3.64
N PRO A 70 -10.29 -16.13 2.54
CA PRO A 70 -11.00 -17.20 1.86
C PRO A 70 -11.26 -18.30 2.89
N GLU A 71 -12.53 -18.62 3.16
CA GLU A 71 -12.88 -19.86 3.85
C GLU A 71 -12.28 -21.00 3.01
N GLU A 72 -11.25 -21.67 3.54
CA GLU A 72 -10.62 -22.85 2.93
C GLU A 72 -11.59 -24.02 2.78
#